data_AF-A0A7V9BF32-F1
#
_entry.id   AF-A0A7V9BF32-F1
#
_cell.length_a   1.000
_cell.length_b   1.000
_cell.length_c   1.000
_cell.angle_alpha   90.00
_cell.angle_beta   90.00
_cell.angle_gamma   90.00
#
_symmetry.space_group_name_H-M   'P 1'
#
loop_
_entity.id
_entity.type
_entity.pdbx_description
1 polymer ?
#
loop_
_entity_poly.entity_id
_entity_poly.type
_entity_poly.pdbx_seq_one_letter_code
_entity_poly.pdbx_strand_id
1 'polypeptide(L)'
;MLDAIVSAIAAVESVDALEVLHVDPDELVWASEIAERTSRTRQSVDQLIKGQRGPGGFPAPATHATRNPLWRWSEVETWFAAYEGRQPDTERSLVLGAINGALQARHSLRGANEAAPLRKALEQLLVS
;
A
#
# COMPACT_ATOMS: atom_id res chain seq x y z
N MET A 1 15.60 0.30 -7.06
CA MET A 1 14.31 -0.43 -7.07
C MET A 1 13.30 0.23 -8.00
N LEU A 2 13.09 1.55 -7.89
CA LEU A 2 12.17 2.32 -8.74
C LEU A 2 12.34 2.02 -10.24
N ASP A 3 13.56 2.11 -10.77
CA ASP A 3 13.83 1.85 -12.19
C ASP A 3 13.40 0.45 -12.65
N ALA A 4 13.58 -0.55 -11.79
CA ALA A 4 13.16 -1.92 -12.09
C ALA A 4 11.64 -2.01 -12.19
N ILE A 5 10.90 -1.40 -11.26
CA ILE A 5 9.43 -1.34 -11.28
C ILE A 5 8.94 -0.59 -12.53
N VAL A 6 9.50 0.58 -12.82
CA VAL A 6 9.13 1.39 -13.99
C VAL A 6 9.40 0.63 -15.28
N SER A 7 10.55 -0.03 -15.41
CA SER A 7 10.87 -0.84 -16.59
C SER A 7 9.93 -2.04 -16.74
N ALA A 8 9.52 -2.68 -15.65
CA ALA A 8 8.58 -3.81 -15.68
C ALA A 8 7.18 -3.36 -16.10
N ILE A 9 6.71 -2.22 -15.59
CA ILE A 9 5.45 -1.60 -16.02
C ILE A 9 5.50 -1.32 -17.52
N ALA A 10 6.55 -0.65 -17.99
CA ALA A 10 6.72 -0.34 -19.42
C ALA A 10 6.76 -1.60 -20.29
N ALA A 11 7.39 -2.68 -19.81
CA ALA A 11 7.43 -3.95 -20.52
C ALA A 11 6.04 -4.60 -20.63
N VAL A 12 5.25 -4.61 -19.56
CA VAL A 12 3.86 -5.14 -19.59
C VAL A 12 2.98 -4.32 -20.53
N GLU A 13 3.09 -2.98 -20.45
CA GLU A 13 2.29 -2.07 -21.28
C GLU A 13 2.79 -1.94 -22.72
N SER A 14 3.89 -2.59 -23.07
CA SER A 14 4.32 -2.73 -24.47
C SER A 14 3.41 -3.67 -25.28
N VAL A 15 2.59 -4.47 -24.59
CA VAL A 15 1.55 -5.30 -25.20
C VAL A 15 0.26 -4.49 -25.30
N ASP A 16 -0.27 -4.37 -26.52
CA ASP A 16 -1.53 -3.68 -26.76
C ASP A 16 -2.66 -4.23 -25.87
N ALA A 17 -3.51 -3.31 -25.38
CA ALA A 17 -4.63 -3.56 -24.48
C ALA A 17 -4.30 -4.03 -23.05
N LEU A 18 -3.02 -4.11 -22.66
CA LEU A 18 -2.65 -4.29 -21.25
C LEU A 18 -2.43 -2.94 -20.55
N GLU A 19 -2.97 -2.83 -19.34
CA GLU A 19 -2.76 -1.70 -18.45
C GLU A 19 -2.34 -2.23 -17.08
N VAL A 20 -1.26 -1.68 -16.53
CA VAL A 20 -0.91 -1.96 -15.15
C VAL A 20 -1.72 -1.05 -14.25
N LEU A 21 -2.49 -1.66 -13.35
CA LEU A 21 -3.33 -0.97 -12.37
C LEU A 21 -2.67 -0.90 -10.99
N HIS A 22 -1.83 -1.87 -10.66
CA HIS A 22 -1.26 -2.04 -9.34
C HIS A 22 0.03 -2.85 -9.38
N VAL A 23 0.91 -2.62 -8.40
CA VAL A 23 2.16 -3.37 -8.16
C VAL A 23 2.12 -3.95 -6.75
N ASP A 24 2.21 -5.28 -6.68
CA ASP A 24 2.35 -6.02 -5.42
C ASP A 24 3.77 -5.93 -4.84
N PRO A 25 3.94 -6.05 -3.51
CA PRO A 25 2.93 -6.39 -2.51
C PRO A 25 2.06 -5.21 -2.08
N ASP A 26 0.75 -5.47 -1.89
CA ASP A 26 -0.22 -4.45 -1.46
C ASP A 26 0.18 -3.76 -0.14
N GLU A 27 -0.15 -2.47 -0.07
CA GLU A 27 0.02 -1.60 1.08
C GLU A 27 -1.09 -1.83 2.10
N LEU A 28 -2.27 -2.28 1.67
CA LEU A 28 -3.36 -2.64 2.58
C LEU A 28 -3.34 -4.15 2.84
N VAL A 29 -3.08 -4.52 4.09
CA VAL A 29 -2.88 -5.91 4.50
C VAL A 29 -3.87 -6.38 5.55
N TRP A 30 -4.23 -7.65 5.45
CA TRP A 30 -5.01 -8.37 6.46
C TRP A 30 -4.09 -8.78 7.59
N ALA A 31 -4.66 -9.03 8.76
CA ALA A 31 -3.87 -9.51 9.88
C ALA A 31 -3.29 -10.93 9.67
N SER A 32 -3.80 -11.72 8.71
CA SER A 32 -3.15 -12.96 8.24
C SER A 32 -1.86 -12.68 7.47
N GLU A 33 -1.89 -11.72 6.55
CA GLU A 33 -0.72 -11.32 5.76
C GLU A 33 0.34 -10.64 6.63
N ILE A 34 -0.07 -9.86 7.64
CA ILE A 34 0.84 -9.34 8.67
C ILE A 34 1.55 -10.51 9.37
N ALA A 35 0.82 -11.57 9.72
CA ALA A 35 1.39 -12.75 10.35
C ALA A 35 2.42 -13.41 9.44
N GLU A 36 2.09 -13.63 8.17
CA GLU A 36 3.00 -14.21 7.18
C GLU A 36 4.27 -13.35 6.98
N ARG A 37 4.11 -12.05 6.70
CA ARG A 37 5.22 -11.11 6.47
C ARG A 37 6.14 -10.96 7.68
N THR A 38 5.60 -11.13 8.90
CA THR A 38 6.37 -11.03 10.14
C THR A 38 6.79 -12.38 10.73
N SER A 39 6.57 -13.47 10.00
CA SER A 39 6.85 -14.85 10.43
C SER A 39 6.25 -15.18 11.81
N ARG A 40 5.01 -14.74 12.03
CA ARG A 40 4.25 -14.88 13.27
C ARG A 40 2.95 -15.65 13.04
N THR A 41 2.40 -16.20 14.11
CA THR A 41 1.07 -16.79 14.05
C THR A 41 -0.01 -15.71 14.04
N ARG A 42 -1.16 -16.01 13.42
CA ARG A 42 -2.33 -15.13 13.41
C ARG A 42 -2.75 -14.70 14.82
N GLN A 43 -2.71 -15.62 15.78
CA GLN A 43 -3.03 -15.36 17.19
C GLN A 43 -2.04 -14.38 17.84
N SER A 44 -0.74 -14.49 17.52
CA SER A 44 0.27 -13.55 18.02
C SER A 44 -0.01 -12.13 17.54
N VAL A 45 -0.34 -11.97 16.25
CA VAL A 45 -0.71 -10.67 15.67
C VAL A 45 -1.98 -10.11 16.31
N ASP A 46 -3.01 -10.94 16.54
CA ASP A 46 -4.24 -10.50 17.24
C ASP A 46 -3.96 -9.98 18.65
N GLN A 47 -3.05 -10.61 19.39
CA GLN A 47 -2.68 -10.14 20.73
C GLN A 47 -1.96 -8.78 20.68
N LEU A 48 -1.11 -8.55 19.67
CA LEU A 48 -0.46 -7.26 19.46
C LEU A 48 -1.48 -6.17 19.10
N ILE A 49 -2.39 -6.45 18.16
CA ILE A 49 -3.48 -5.54 17.76
C ILE A 49 -4.33 -5.14 18.96
N LYS A 50 -4.67 -6.10 19.84
CA LYS A 50 -5.48 -5.86 21.04
C LYS A 50 -4.69 -5.21 22.19
N GLY A 51 -3.39 -4.95 22.02
CA GLY A 51 -2.53 -4.45 23.09
C GLY A 51 -2.32 -5.44 24.25
N GLN A 52 -2.62 -6.72 24.05
CA GLN A 52 -2.45 -7.78 25.05
C GLN A 52 -0.99 -8.26 25.13
N ARG A 53 -0.17 -7.90 24.13
CA ARG A 53 1.26 -8.21 24.05
C ARG A 53 2.02 -7.05 23.40
N GLY A 54 3.32 -6.96 23.67
CA GLY A 54 4.21 -5.97 23.09
C GLY A 54 4.08 -4.61 23.78
N PRO A 55 4.66 -3.55 23.21
CA PRO A 55 4.67 -2.22 23.81
C PRO A 55 3.31 -1.48 23.75
N GLY A 56 2.28 -2.10 23.17
CA GLY A 56 1.03 -1.42 22.83
C GLY A 56 1.20 -0.48 21.63
N GLY A 57 0.19 0.34 21.36
CA GLY A 57 0.22 1.32 20.27
C GLY A 57 0.30 0.71 18.87
N PHE A 58 -0.18 -0.53 18.68
CA PHE A 58 -0.26 -1.13 17.36
C PHE A 58 -1.10 -0.23 16.43
N PRO A 59 -0.72 -0.08 15.14
CA PRO A 59 -1.42 0.83 14.24
C PRO A 59 -2.93 0.57 14.17
N ALA A 60 -3.68 1.67 14.07
CA ALA A 60 -5.12 1.59 13.81
C ALA A 60 -5.36 1.06 12.38
N PRO A 61 -6.45 0.31 12.16
CA PRO A 61 -6.77 -0.13 10.81
C PRO A 61 -7.11 1.06 9.90
N ALA A 62 -6.67 0.98 8.65
CA ALA A 62 -6.93 1.97 7.60
C ALA A 62 -8.40 1.98 7.17
N THR A 63 -9.10 0.86 7.37
CA THR A 63 -10.54 0.74 7.13
C THR A 63 -11.28 0.78 8.46
N HIS A 64 -12.10 1.79 8.67
CA HIS A 64 -13.00 1.84 9.83
C HIS A 64 -14.24 0.96 9.59
N ALA A 65 -14.70 0.25 10.63
CA ALA A 65 -16.01 -0.40 10.72
C ALA A 65 -16.27 -1.65 9.83
N THR A 66 -15.29 -2.55 9.66
CA THR A 66 -15.50 -3.85 8.99
C THR A 66 -15.16 -5.03 9.90
N ARG A 67 -15.78 -6.21 9.66
CA ARG A 67 -15.41 -7.48 10.33
C ARG A 67 -13.97 -7.90 10.01
N ASN A 68 -13.45 -7.49 8.85
CA ASN A 68 -12.12 -7.78 8.36
C ASN A 68 -11.39 -6.45 8.09
N PRO A 69 -10.82 -5.82 9.13
CA PRO A 69 -10.05 -4.59 8.98
C PRO A 69 -8.78 -4.81 8.16
N LEU A 70 -8.39 -3.78 7.40
CA LEU A 70 -7.10 -3.68 6.69
C LEU A 70 -6.18 -2.71 7.43
N TRP A 71 -4.89 -2.96 7.39
CA TRP A 71 -3.85 -2.07 7.91
C TRP A 71 -2.94 -1.59 6.81
N ARG A 72 -2.37 -0.39 6.97
CA ARG A 72 -1.25 0.05 6.14
C ARG A 72 0.00 -0.70 6.54
N TRP A 73 0.60 -1.43 5.61
CA TRP A 73 1.80 -2.21 5.87
C TRP A 73 2.96 -1.31 6.32
N SER A 74 3.13 -0.12 5.72
CA SER A 74 4.18 0.83 6.14
C SER A 74 4.11 1.21 7.62
N GLU A 75 2.90 1.43 8.15
CA GLU A 75 2.68 1.74 9.56
C GLU A 75 2.98 0.52 10.45
N VAL A 76 2.51 -0.66 10.03
CA VAL A 76 2.75 -1.93 10.76
C VAL A 76 4.24 -2.28 10.77
N GLU A 77 4.92 -2.14 9.64
CA GLU A 77 6.35 -2.40 9.52
C GLU A 77 7.16 -1.43 10.40
N THR A 78 6.81 -0.15 10.40
CA THR A 78 7.44 0.85 11.26
C THR A 78 7.25 0.50 12.74
N TRP A 79 6.04 0.09 13.13
CA TRP A 79 5.77 -0.34 14.51
C TRP A 79 6.58 -1.59 14.89
N PHE A 80 6.62 -2.60 14.02
CA PHE A 80 7.44 -3.81 14.27
C PHE A 80 8.93 -3.49 14.30
N ALA A 81 9.40 -2.60 13.45
CA ALA A 81 10.79 -2.19 13.42
C ALA A 81 11.22 -1.59 14.77
N ALA A 82 10.40 -0.68 15.30
CA ALA A 82 10.61 -0.12 16.64
C ALA A 82 10.52 -1.20 17.73
N TYR A 83 9.54 -2.10 17.67
CA TYR A 83 9.37 -3.18 18.66
C TYR A 83 10.53 -4.18 18.66
N GLU A 84 11.10 -4.48 17.50
CA GLU A 84 12.18 -5.47 17.32
C GLU A 84 13.59 -4.84 17.35
N GLY A 85 13.70 -3.51 17.42
CA GLY A 85 14.98 -2.80 17.40
C GLY A 85 15.69 -2.86 16.04
N ARG A 86 14.94 -2.98 14.95
CA ARG A 86 15.48 -2.96 13.56
C ARG A 86 15.11 -1.67 12.85
N GLN A 87 15.76 -1.42 11.71
CA GLN A 87 15.36 -0.33 10.81
C GLN A 87 14.20 -0.79 9.91
N PRO A 88 13.17 0.05 9.69
CA PRO A 88 12.11 -0.23 8.72
C PRO A 88 12.63 -0.02 7.28
N ASP A 89 12.07 -0.75 6.30
CA ASP A 89 12.36 -0.54 4.88
C ASP A 89 11.52 0.63 4.32
N THR A 90 11.84 1.85 4.75
CA THR A 90 11.06 3.05 4.38
C THR A 90 11.16 3.39 2.90
N GLU A 91 12.30 3.10 2.25
CA GLU A 91 12.47 3.32 0.81
C GLU A 91 11.46 2.47 0.03
N ARG A 92 11.32 1.19 0.39
CA ARG A 92 10.40 0.28 -0.28
C ARG A 92 8.96 0.72 -0.17
N SER A 93 8.49 1.01 1.05
CA SER A 93 7.12 1.48 1.27
C SER A 93 6.82 2.77 0.51
N LEU A 94 7.74 3.73 0.52
CA LEU A 94 7.57 5.01 -0.15
C LEU A 94 7.47 4.84 -1.67
N VAL A 95 8.35 4.03 -2.28
CA VAL A 95 8.33 3.79 -3.73
C VAL A 95 7.07 3.04 -4.16
N LEU A 96 6.67 1.98 -3.45
CA LEU A 96 5.45 1.23 -3.79
C LEU A 96 4.20 2.10 -3.64
N GLY A 97 4.10 2.87 -2.57
CA GLY A 97 2.98 3.80 -2.35
C GLY A 97 2.89 4.87 -3.44
N ALA A 98 4.02 5.47 -3.83
CA ALA A 98 4.06 6.48 -4.88
C ALA A 98 3.67 5.90 -6.25
N ILE A 99 4.19 4.73 -6.62
CA ILE A 99 3.86 4.05 -7.88
C ILE A 99 2.38 3.70 -7.93
N ASN A 100 1.85 3.02 -6.91
CA ASN A 100 0.44 2.62 -6.89
C ASN A 100 -0.51 3.84 -6.87
N GLY A 101 -0.14 4.92 -6.18
CA GLY A 101 -0.86 6.20 -6.25
C GLY A 101 -0.89 6.78 -7.67
N ALA A 102 0.24 6.78 -8.37
CA ALA A 102 0.33 7.25 -9.76
C ALA A 102 -0.48 6.37 -10.73
N LEU A 103 -0.43 5.04 -10.57
CA LEU A 103 -1.19 4.09 -11.39
C LEU A 103 -2.70 4.30 -11.21
N GLN A 104 -3.16 4.46 -9.97
CA GLN A 104 -4.56 4.72 -9.65
C GLN A 104 -5.03 6.06 -10.26
N ALA A 105 -4.24 7.12 -10.12
CA ALA A 105 -4.54 8.42 -10.71
C ALA A 105 -4.66 8.35 -12.24
N ARG A 106 -3.70 7.66 -12.88
CA ARG A 106 -3.69 7.44 -14.34
C ARG A 106 -4.95 6.68 -14.80
N HIS A 107 -5.34 5.63 -14.10
CA HIS A 107 -6.55 4.86 -14.40
C HIS A 107 -7.82 5.71 -14.23
N SER A 108 -7.94 6.47 -13.14
CA SER A 108 -9.08 7.36 -12.90
C SER A 108 -9.21 8.46 -13.96
N LEU A 109 -8.10 9.05 -14.41
CA LEU A 109 -8.09 10.04 -15.49
C LEU A 109 -8.57 9.47 -16.83
N ARG A 110 -8.23 8.21 -17.14
CA ARG A 110 -8.72 7.50 -18.33
C ARG A 110 -10.22 7.25 -18.24
N GLY A 111 -10.73 6.87 -17.06
CA GLY A 111 -12.17 6.71 -16.82
C GLY A 111 -12.95 8.03 -16.91
N ALA A 112 -12.33 9.16 -16.51
CA ALA A 112 -12.90 10.49 -16.59
C ALA A 112 -12.90 11.11 -18.01
N ASN A 113 -12.54 10.35 -19.04
CA ASN A 113 -12.45 10.85 -20.42
C ASN A 113 -13.76 11.48 -20.95
N GLU A 114 -14.92 11.05 -20.43
CA GLU A 114 -16.22 11.62 -20.82
C GLU A 114 -16.59 12.89 -20.02
N ALA A 115 -15.84 13.22 -18.96
CA ALA A 115 -16.08 14.36 -18.08
C ALA A 115 -14.89 15.33 -18.06
N ALA A 116 -14.69 16.06 -19.16
CA ALA A 116 -13.56 16.97 -19.35
C ALA A 116 -13.30 17.96 -18.19
N PRO A 117 -14.31 18.54 -17.52
CA PRO A 117 -14.08 19.40 -16.35
C PRO A 117 -13.45 18.67 -15.16
N LEU A 118 -13.90 17.43 -14.88
CA LEU A 118 -13.37 16.59 -13.80
C LEU A 118 -11.92 16.20 -14.10
N ARG A 119 -11.64 15.78 -15.33
CA ARG A 119 -10.30 15.42 -15.76
C ARG A 119 -9.31 16.57 -15.56
N LYS A 120 -9.65 17.78 -16.02
CA LYS A 120 -8.79 18.97 -15.87
C LYS A 120 -8.52 19.33 -14.41
N ALA A 121 -9.52 19.20 -13.55
CA ALA A 121 -9.36 19.45 -12.12
C ALA A 121 -8.43 18.42 -11.44
N LEU A 122 -8.55 17.14 -11.80
CA LEU A 122 -7.67 16.08 -11.30
C LEU A 122 -6.22 16.26 -11.77
N GLU A 123 -6.00 16.63 -13.03
CA GLU A 123 -4.66 16.92 -13.56
C GLU A 123 -3.99 18.09 -12.82
N GLN A 124 -4.73 19.16 -12.51
CA GLN A 124 -4.20 20.29 -11.75
C GLN A 124 -3.80 19.91 -10.32
N LEU A 125 -4.61 19.07 -9.65
CA LEU A 125 -4.34 18.60 -8.29
C LEU A 125 -3.10 17.71 -8.21
N LEU A 126 -2.82 16.91 -9.24
CA LEU A 126 -1.67 15.99 -9.26
C LEU A 126 -0.33 16.70 -9.53
N VAL A 127 -0.36 17.95 -10.00
CA VAL A 127 0.83 18.76 -10.34
C VAL A 127 1.15 19.80 -9.24
N SER A 128 0.20 20.12 -8.37
CA SER A 128 0.34 21.08 -7.26
C SER A 128 1.01 20.48 -6.04
#